data_AF-A0A0T6XKV6-F1
#
_entry.id   AF-A0A0T6XKV6-F1
#
_cell.length_a   1.000
_cell.length_b   1.000
_cell.length_c   1.000
_cell.angle_alpha   90.00
_cell.angle_beta   90.00
_cell.angle_gamma   90.00
#
_symmetry.space_group_name_H-M   'P 1'
#
loop_
_entity.id
_entity.type
_entity.pdbx_description
1 polymer ?
#
loop_
_entity_poly.entity_id
_entity_poly.type
_entity_poly.pdbx_seq_one_letter_code
_entity_poly.pdbx_strand_id
1 'polypeptide(L)'
;MAEMIRQAHELTALSCRLEIHEQRPRVLSQVYRGRVAVGPPIRTDLDALGLSAPLTPGAFGVTEASLRGSDIERQLVAASIDIDVGPIWLQIPRGAAKLAALPWEASLSSVIRRSMLRIPNFLLNPFMPGHTIRIAICASWPAAKGGHELDAPLRRLLNYISLSTDPLLPWRQQTFHIDIFTDDETYDRFAGTDLQKLQLGHLSFEFHNPREVTHESVEPSSSEMALVAQGSTIKNPWLRWMAKTYQGVGVDVVHFLCPGYFYEDNGALALAQTPTKNFDRQWSRFIGCRELSKFYDRMGCSVMGFSPVGPPEWILGLRMLAYDLSWQRAGPIILDAGGDGDALRRAYGSLLRSERFDPTIASDLQFCVHPDALRDADPSDRDALPYVAFNSTILSLERSGKVPDVDVLSSKEATFNDHLYKPQTSLGGGERPQELSQQILRAERANLSSIRPKSRLDEARDIGAERALDFIAQLTQTE
;
A
#
# COMPACT_ATOMS: atom_id res chain seq x y z
N MET A 1 9.75 12.62 4.18
CA MET A 1 10.12 11.24 4.53
C MET A 1 10.79 10.53 3.37
N ALA A 2 10.11 10.12 2.28
CA ALA A 2 10.76 9.43 1.15
C ALA A 2 12.02 10.13 0.59
N GLU A 3 12.03 11.46 0.49
CA GLU A 3 13.24 12.22 0.12
C GLU A 3 14.41 12.00 1.10
N MET A 4 14.16 11.96 2.41
CA MET A 4 15.22 11.73 3.41
C MET A 4 15.82 10.32 3.25
N ILE A 5 14.98 9.31 2.97
CA ILE A 5 15.41 7.93 2.71
C ILE A 5 16.28 7.89 1.44
N ARG A 6 15.80 8.50 0.34
CA ARG A 6 16.58 8.66 -0.89
C ARG A 6 17.96 9.27 -0.63
N GLN A 7 18.02 10.33 0.16
CA GLN A 7 19.28 11.01 0.49
C GLN A 7 20.18 10.18 1.42
N ALA A 8 19.62 9.52 2.44
CA ALA A 8 20.37 8.78 3.46
C ALA A 8 20.98 7.47 2.97
N HIS A 9 20.32 6.79 2.02
CA HIS A 9 20.82 5.56 1.40
C HIS A 9 21.42 5.79 0.00
N GLU A 10 21.68 7.05 -0.35
CA GLU A 10 22.22 7.49 -1.66
C GLU A 10 21.47 6.94 -2.89
N LEU A 11 20.17 6.65 -2.74
CA LEU A 11 19.39 5.92 -3.73
C LEU A 11 19.35 6.65 -5.07
N THR A 12 19.43 5.88 -6.15
CA THR A 12 19.04 6.40 -7.46
C THR A 12 17.53 6.28 -7.63
N ALA A 13 16.84 7.41 -7.77
CA ALA A 13 15.40 7.47 -7.77
C ALA A 13 14.83 8.41 -8.84
N LEU A 14 13.75 7.98 -9.50
CA LEU A 14 12.84 8.82 -10.25
C LEU A 14 11.84 9.46 -9.28
N SER A 15 11.86 10.79 -9.15
CA SER A 15 10.89 11.55 -8.38
C SER A 15 9.83 12.15 -9.30
N CYS A 16 8.57 11.76 -9.10
CA CYS A 16 7.42 12.23 -9.89
C CYS A 16 6.42 12.97 -8.99
N ARG A 17 6.11 14.23 -9.29
CA ARG A 17 5.12 15.03 -8.55
C ARG A 17 4.11 15.70 -9.48
N LEU A 18 2.90 15.95 -8.99
CA LEU A 18 1.91 16.75 -9.70
C LEU A 18 2.17 18.25 -9.47
N GLU A 19 2.10 19.05 -10.53
CA GLU A 19 2.05 20.51 -10.47
C GLU A 19 0.94 21.03 -11.40
N ILE A 20 0.30 22.15 -11.05
CA ILE A 20 -0.62 22.85 -11.97
C ILE A 20 0.20 23.91 -12.70
N HIS A 21 0.24 23.81 -14.02
CA HIS A 21 0.86 24.78 -14.91
C HIS A 21 -0.14 25.17 -15.99
N GLU A 22 -0.34 26.47 -16.24
CA GLU A 22 -1.32 26.96 -17.24
C GLU A 22 -2.74 26.37 -17.08
N GLN A 23 -3.18 26.18 -15.83
CA GLN A 23 -4.45 25.52 -15.46
C GLN A 23 -4.57 24.04 -15.85
N ARG A 24 -3.49 23.38 -16.26
CA ARG A 24 -3.43 21.94 -16.54
C ARG A 24 -2.58 21.20 -15.50
N PRO A 25 -2.98 19.99 -15.07
CA PRO A 25 -2.12 19.14 -14.26
C PRO A 25 -0.99 18.58 -15.13
N ARG A 26 0.25 18.76 -14.68
CA ARG A 26 1.47 18.18 -15.27
C ARG A 26 2.20 17.33 -14.25
N VAL A 27 2.85 16.28 -14.73
CA VAL A 27 3.83 15.50 -13.97
C VAL A 27 5.18 16.17 -14.13
N LEU A 28 5.74 16.68 -13.03
CA LEU A 28 7.14 17.04 -12.98
C LEU A 28 7.94 15.79 -12.56
N SER A 29 8.76 15.29 -13.45
CA SER A 29 9.63 14.13 -13.26
C SER A 29 11.10 14.54 -13.24
N GLN A 30 11.89 13.97 -12.34
CA GLN A 30 13.33 14.20 -12.30
C GLN A 30 14.04 13.01 -11.65
N VAL A 31 15.14 12.56 -12.25
CA VAL A 31 16.00 11.52 -11.66
C VAL A 31 17.00 12.16 -10.68
N TYR A 32 17.29 11.46 -9.59
CA TYR A 32 18.24 11.86 -8.55
C TYR A 32 19.14 10.68 -8.18
N ARG A 33 20.36 10.96 -7.71
CA ARG A 33 21.27 10.01 -7.02
C ARG A 33 21.60 10.60 -5.65
N GLY A 34 21.11 9.98 -4.58
CA GLY A 34 21.21 10.52 -3.22
C GLY A 34 20.58 11.91 -3.11
N ARG A 35 21.40 12.96 -3.00
CA ARG A 35 20.95 14.38 -3.02
C ARG A 35 20.99 15.04 -4.40
N VAL A 36 21.79 14.53 -5.33
CA VAL A 36 22.14 15.21 -6.58
C VAL A 36 21.09 14.91 -7.65
N ALA A 37 20.64 15.93 -8.37
CA ALA A 37 19.76 15.76 -9.52
C ALA A 37 20.56 15.27 -10.76
N VAL A 38 20.07 14.24 -11.42
CA VAL A 38 20.63 13.69 -12.66
C VAL A 38 19.85 14.28 -13.83
N GLY A 39 20.29 15.47 -14.27
CA GLY A 39 19.68 16.21 -15.36
C GLY A 39 18.54 17.16 -14.96
N PRO A 40 17.99 17.93 -15.93
CA PRO A 40 16.91 18.87 -15.70
C PRO A 40 15.58 18.16 -15.43
N PRO A 41 14.63 18.81 -14.71
CA PRO A 41 13.30 18.26 -14.52
C PRO A 41 12.47 18.35 -15.81
N ILE A 42 11.69 17.31 -16.09
CA ILE A 42 10.82 17.18 -17.26
C ILE A 42 9.36 17.39 -16.85
N ARG A 43 8.60 18.07 -17.71
CA ARG A 43 7.16 18.29 -17.55
C ARG A 43 6.41 17.50 -18.61
N THR A 44 5.53 16.61 -18.16
CA THR A 44 4.66 15.83 -19.05
C THR A 44 3.21 16.16 -18.69
N ASP A 45 2.37 16.48 -19.67
CA ASP A 45 0.93 16.69 -19.43
C ASP A 45 0.31 15.39 -18.88
N LEU A 46 -0.50 15.50 -17.82
CA LEU A 46 -1.11 14.33 -17.18
C LEU A 46 -2.02 13.55 -18.15
N ASP A 47 -2.70 14.28 -19.04
CA ASP A 47 -3.55 13.74 -20.11
C ASP A 47 -2.75 12.87 -21.10
N ALA A 48 -1.48 13.20 -21.34
CA ALA A 48 -0.61 12.42 -22.23
C ALA A 48 -0.20 11.06 -21.63
N LEU A 49 -0.41 10.87 -20.32
CA LEU A 49 -0.23 9.59 -19.62
C LEU A 49 -1.55 8.82 -19.48
N GLY A 50 -2.64 9.26 -20.11
CA GLY A 50 -3.96 8.62 -20.02
C GLY A 50 -4.67 8.82 -18.68
N LEU A 51 -4.28 9.86 -17.92
CA LEU A 51 -4.84 10.22 -16.60
C LEU A 51 -5.78 11.45 -16.65
N SER A 52 -6.31 11.77 -17.83
CA SER A 52 -7.25 12.88 -18.06
C SER A 52 -8.63 12.60 -17.47
N ALA A 53 -9.25 13.64 -16.87
CA ALA A 53 -10.58 13.59 -16.25
C ALA A 53 -10.65 12.69 -14.97
N PRO A 54 -11.76 12.65 -14.19
CA PRO A 54 -11.79 11.85 -12.97
C PRO A 54 -11.71 10.37 -13.31
N LEU A 55 -10.89 9.62 -12.57
CA LEU A 55 -10.79 8.18 -12.71
C LEU A 55 -12.15 7.56 -12.38
N THR A 56 -12.84 7.04 -13.40
CA THR A 56 -14.08 6.29 -13.24
C THR A 56 -13.82 4.79 -13.28
N PRO A 57 -14.46 3.98 -12.43
CA PRO A 57 -14.33 2.53 -12.46
C PRO A 57 -14.63 1.96 -13.84
N GLY A 58 -13.69 1.21 -14.41
CA GLY A 58 -13.80 0.64 -15.77
C GLY A 58 -13.33 1.56 -16.91
N ALA A 59 -12.81 2.77 -16.64
CA ALA A 59 -12.19 3.58 -17.68
C ALA A 59 -10.79 3.05 -18.05
N PHE A 60 -10.63 2.60 -19.30
CA PHE A 60 -9.39 2.04 -19.86
C PHE A 60 -8.30 3.09 -20.17
N GLY A 61 -8.11 4.10 -19.31
CA GLY A 61 -7.14 5.18 -19.55
C GLY A 61 -5.68 4.80 -19.30
N VAL A 62 -5.44 3.94 -18.30
CA VAL A 62 -4.10 3.65 -17.78
C VAL A 62 -3.64 2.27 -18.23
N THR A 63 -2.63 2.21 -19.10
CA THR A 63 -2.05 0.97 -19.63
C THR A 63 -0.52 1.04 -19.59
N GLU A 64 0.18 -0.06 -19.88
CA GLU A 64 1.64 -0.02 -20.01
C GLU A 64 2.11 0.97 -21.09
N ALA A 65 1.31 1.19 -22.13
CA ALA A 65 1.63 2.15 -23.18
C ALA A 65 1.63 3.61 -22.68
N SER A 66 0.94 3.92 -21.58
CA SER A 66 0.83 5.29 -21.02
C SER A 66 2.17 5.95 -20.70
N LEU A 67 3.20 5.15 -20.38
CA LEU A 67 4.57 5.63 -20.11
C LEU A 67 5.54 5.38 -21.25
N ARG A 68 5.18 4.53 -22.23
CA ARG A 68 6.09 4.09 -23.30
C ARG A 68 6.34 5.20 -24.32
N GLY A 69 7.62 5.43 -24.64
CA GLY A 69 8.07 6.51 -25.53
C GLY A 69 7.93 7.92 -24.95
N SER A 70 7.49 8.05 -23.69
CA SER A 70 7.37 9.34 -23.00
C SER A 70 8.73 9.97 -22.70
N ASP A 71 8.76 11.27 -22.44
CA ASP A 71 9.98 11.95 -21.98
C ASP A 71 10.48 11.40 -20.63
N ILE A 72 9.59 10.84 -19.81
CA ILE A 72 9.94 10.20 -18.54
C ILE A 72 10.73 8.90 -18.79
N GLU A 73 10.30 8.07 -19.76
CA GLU A 73 11.08 6.90 -20.20
C GLU A 73 12.44 7.33 -20.74
N ARG A 74 12.48 8.32 -21.64
CA ARG A 74 13.74 8.80 -22.25
C ARG A 74 14.74 9.28 -21.20
N GLN A 75 14.29 10.05 -20.20
CA GLN A 75 15.12 10.49 -19.08
C GLN A 75 15.65 9.32 -18.26
N LEU A 76 14.79 8.33 -17.98
CA LEU A 76 15.17 7.19 -17.15
C LEU A 76 16.15 6.26 -17.87
N VAL A 77 15.99 6.03 -19.17
CA VAL A 77 16.95 5.31 -20.02
C VAL A 77 18.29 6.01 -20.02
N ALA A 78 18.31 7.33 -20.28
CA ALA A 78 19.55 8.10 -20.28
C ALA A 78 20.27 8.03 -18.92
N ALA A 79 19.54 8.15 -17.81
CA ALA A 79 20.10 7.99 -16.48
C ALA A 79 20.60 6.55 -16.21
N SER A 80 19.89 5.51 -16.70
CA SER A 80 20.21 4.10 -16.45
C SER A 80 21.59 3.61 -16.92
N ILE A 81 22.23 4.38 -17.82
CA ILE A 81 23.56 4.08 -18.37
C ILE A 81 24.65 4.21 -17.28
N ASP A 82 24.55 5.22 -16.39
CA ASP A 82 25.60 5.58 -15.42
C ASP A 82 25.29 5.14 -13.96
N ILE A 83 24.33 4.23 -13.77
CA ILE A 83 23.85 3.79 -12.45
C ILE A 83 24.37 2.39 -12.11
N ASP A 84 24.83 2.19 -10.87
CA ASP A 84 25.29 0.90 -10.32
C ASP A 84 24.23 -0.20 -10.42
N VAL A 85 24.60 -1.48 -10.31
CA VAL A 85 23.77 -2.68 -10.59
C VAL A 85 22.47 -2.83 -9.75
N GLY A 86 22.13 -1.87 -8.89
CA GLY A 86 20.93 -1.88 -8.06
C GLY A 86 19.61 -1.53 -8.79
N PRO A 87 18.47 -1.69 -8.09
CA PRO A 87 17.15 -1.31 -8.59
C PRO A 87 17.02 0.21 -8.69
N ILE A 88 16.13 0.67 -9.57
CA ILE A 88 15.75 2.09 -9.64
C ILE A 88 14.58 2.33 -8.68
N TRP A 89 14.67 3.39 -7.89
CA TRP A 89 13.64 3.73 -6.93
C TRP A 89 12.62 4.73 -7.49
N LEU A 90 11.37 4.64 -7.07
CA LEU A 90 10.28 5.52 -7.47
C LEU A 90 9.78 6.30 -6.25
N GLN A 91 9.86 7.62 -6.32
CA GLN A 91 9.40 8.54 -5.28
C GLN A 91 8.13 9.25 -5.76
N ILE A 92 6.99 8.92 -5.13
CA ILE A 92 5.70 9.60 -5.35
C ILE A 92 5.32 10.32 -4.05
N PRO A 93 5.18 11.66 -4.03
CA PRO A 93 4.83 12.43 -2.84
C PRO A 93 3.34 12.23 -2.47
N ARG A 94 2.94 12.65 -1.27
CA ARG A 94 1.56 12.56 -0.78
C ARG A 94 0.60 13.36 -1.66
N GLY A 95 -0.62 12.86 -1.84
CA GLY A 95 -1.65 13.54 -2.65
C GLY A 95 -1.48 13.36 -4.17
N ALA A 96 -0.69 12.36 -4.59
CA ALA A 96 -0.47 12.03 -6.00
C ALA A 96 -0.91 10.58 -6.31
N ALA A 97 -2.05 10.15 -5.76
CA ALA A 97 -2.62 8.81 -5.95
C ALA A 97 -2.80 8.43 -7.42
N LYS A 98 -3.21 9.40 -8.27
CA LYS A 98 -3.29 9.25 -9.73
C LYS A 98 -1.97 8.82 -10.37
N LEU A 99 -0.82 9.33 -9.88
CA LEU A 99 0.49 8.87 -10.35
C LEU A 99 0.77 7.45 -9.87
N ALA A 100 0.42 7.10 -8.64
CA ALA A 100 0.64 5.74 -8.12
C ALA A 100 -0.15 4.66 -8.87
N ALA A 101 -1.25 5.04 -9.52
CA ALA A 101 -2.08 4.18 -10.35
C ALA A 101 -1.37 3.72 -11.64
N LEU A 102 -0.42 4.49 -12.15
CA LEU A 102 0.33 4.13 -13.37
C LEU A 102 1.13 2.81 -13.19
N PRO A 103 1.23 1.99 -14.25
CA PRO A 103 2.03 0.76 -14.27
C PRO A 103 3.52 1.05 -14.43
N TRP A 104 4.12 1.85 -13.53
CA TRP A 104 5.52 2.26 -13.60
C TRP A 104 6.46 1.07 -13.77
N GLU A 105 6.26 0.04 -12.95
CA GLU A 105 7.09 -1.14 -12.90
C GLU A 105 6.99 -1.95 -14.19
N ALA A 106 5.79 -2.20 -14.72
CA ALA A 106 5.59 -2.92 -15.97
C ALA A 106 6.07 -2.13 -17.20
N SER A 107 5.80 -0.82 -17.21
CA SER A 107 6.12 0.06 -18.33
C SER A 107 7.59 0.39 -18.45
N LEU A 108 8.35 0.39 -17.35
CA LEU A 108 9.73 0.90 -17.37
C LEU A 108 10.78 -0.18 -17.08
N SER A 109 10.51 -1.17 -16.21
CA SER A 109 11.53 -2.14 -15.76
C SER A 109 12.21 -2.90 -16.91
N SER A 110 11.46 -3.27 -17.96
CA SER A 110 12.02 -3.97 -19.13
C SER A 110 12.93 -3.08 -20.00
N VAL A 111 12.67 -1.78 -20.04
CA VAL A 111 13.45 -0.81 -20.82
C VAL A 111 14.73 -0.39 -20.08
N ILE A 112 14.65 -0.17 -18.76
CA ILE A 112 15.84 0.08 -17.92
C ILE A 112 16.63 -1.21 -17.59
N ARG A 113 16.07 -2.37 -17.94
CA ARG A 113 16.59 -3.73 -17.67
C ARG A 113 16.86 -4.04 -16.20
N ARG A 114 16.06 -3.46 -15.30
CA ARG A 114 16.21 -3.52 -13.84
C ARG A 114 14.84 -3.49 -13.17
N SER A 115 14.74 -4.08 -11.98
CA SER A 115 13.59 -3.84 -11.09
C SER A 115 13.42 -2.37 -10.75
N MET A 116 12.15 -1.95 -10.66
CA MET A 116 11.75 -0.67 -10.09
C MET A 116 11.04 -0.90 -8.75
N LEU A 117 11.47 -0.19 -7.70
CA LEU A 117 10.94 -0.30 -6.33
C LEU A 117 10.37 1.05 -5.87
N ARG A 118 9.35 1.07 -5.02
CA ARG A 118 8.79 2.32 -4.47
C ARG A 118 9.46 2.68 -3.14
N ILE A 119 9.85 3.95 -2.99
CA ILE A 119 10.38 4.46 -1.72
C ILE A 119 9.21 4.61 -0.74
N PRO A 120 9.28 4.00 0.46
CA PRO A 120 8.24 4.11 1.47
C PRO A 120 8.19 5.51 2.08
N ASN A 121 7.09 5.80 2.78
CA ASN A 121 6.87 7.10 3.41
C ASN A 121 7.08 7.06 4.93
N PHE A 122 7.93 6.14 5.41
CA PHE A 122 8.30 5.96 6.82
C PHE A 122 9.83 5.87 6.95
N LEU A 123 10.41 6.48 7.99
CA LEU A 123 11.88 6.64 8.14
C LEU A 123 12.62 5.44 8.77
N LEU A 124 11.89 4.52 9.39
CA LEU A 124 12.46 3.37 10.11
C LEU A 124 11.90 2.09 9.48
N ASN A 125 12.74 1.12 9.15
CA ASN A 125 12.27 -0.21 8.82
C ASN A 125 11.66 -0.87 10.09
N PRO A 126 10.34 -1.15 10.13
CA PRO A 126 9.74 -1.83 11.28
C PRO A 126 9.84 -3.36 11.18
N PHE A 127 10.21 -3.90 10.02
CA PHE A 127 10.11 -5.30 9.71
C PHE A 127 11.41 -6.04 10.04
N MET A 128 11.28 -6.99 10.97
CA MET A 128 12.28 -8.01 11.28
C MET A 128 11.56 -9.35 11.39
N PRO A 129 11.78 -10.32 10.47
CA PRO A 129 11.10 -11.61 10.51
C PRO A 129 11.56 -12.44 11.71
N GLY A 130 10.61 -13.11 12.36
CA GLY A 130 10.90 -14.03 13.46
C GLY A 130 11.47 -15.39 13.03
N HIS A 131 11.64 -16.28 14.00
CA HIS A 131 11.93 -17.70 13.76
C HIS A 131 10.70 -18.46 13.22
N THR A 132 9.51 -18.14 13.72
CA THR A 132 8.24 -18.62 13.18
C THR A 132 7.63 -17.48 12.38
N ILE A 133 7.37 -17.71 11.10
CA ILE A 133 6.76 -16.76 10.18
C ILE A 133 5.31 -17.16 9.93
N ARG A 134 4.38 -16.27 10.26
CA ARG A 134 2.94 -16.44 10.09
C ARG A 134 2.46 -15.62 8.90
N ILE A 135 1.74 -16.27 7.99
CA ILE A 135 1.20 -15.68 6.77
C ILE A 135 -0.31 -15.92 6.74
N ALA A 136 -1.11 -14.86 6.84
CA ALA A 136 -2.56 -14.95 6.65
C ALA A 136 -2.91 -14.61 5.19
N ILE A 137 -3.56 -15.52 4.49
CA ILE A 137 -4.05 -15.30 3.12
C ILE A 137 -5.57 -15.15 3.16
N CYS A 138 -6.09 -14.01 2.73
CA CYS A 138 -7.52 -13.81 2.50
C CYS A 138 -7.81 -13.89 1.01
N ALA A 139 -8.43 -15.00 0.58
CA ALA A 139 -8.86 -15.19 -0.79
C ALA A 139 -10.39 -15.04 -0.86
N SER A 140 -10.88 -14.06 -1.62
CA SER A 140 -12.31 -13.77 -1.69
C SER A 140 -12.69 -13.28 -3.08
N TRP A 141 -13.78 -13.82 -3.62
CA TRP A 141 -14.32 -13.41 -4.90
C TRP A 141 -15.79 -12.98 -4.77
N PRO A 142 -16.13 -11.68 -4.72
CA PRO A 142 -17.52 -11.25 -4.73
C PRO A 142 -18.28 -11.64 -6.02
N ALA A 143 -19.44 -12.28 -5.88
CA ALA A 143 -20.28 -12.68 -7.02
C ALA A 143 -20.71 -11.51 -7.92
N ALA A 144 -20.91 -10.31 -7.36
CA ALA A 144 -21.15 -9.06 -8.10
C ALA A 144 -20.01 -8.60 -9.02
N LYS A 145 -18.88 -9.33 -9.03
CA LYS A 145 -17.75 -9.10 -9.94
C LYS A 145 -17.65 -10.13 -11.07
N GLY A 146 -18.63 -11.05 -11.21
CA GLY A 146 -18.75 -11.90 -12.39
C GLY A 146 -18.32 -13.37 -12.21
N GLY A 147 -18.22 -13.86 -10.97
CA GLY A 147 -18.03 -15.29 -10.66
C GLY A 147 -16.79 -15.97 -11.27
N HIS A 148 -15.59 -15.40 -11.13
CA HIS A 148 -14.34 -16.07 -11.53
C HIS A 148 -13.85 -17.04 -10.45
N GLU A 149 -13.02 -17.99 -10.87
CA GLU A 149 -12.48 -19.06 -10.02
C GLU A 149 -11.20 -18.65 -9.27
N LEU A 150 -11.18 -18.85 -7.95
CA LEU A 150 -10.01 -18.59 -7.09
C LEU A 150 -8.95 -19.70 -7.12
N ASP A 151 -9.30 -20.90 -7.59
CA ASP A 151 -8.49 -22.10 -7.43
C ASP A 151 -7.09 -21.98 -8.05
N ALA A 152 -7.00 -21.50 -9.30
CA ALA A 152 -5.73 -21.33 -9.99
C ALA A 152 -4.87 -20.18 -9.41
N PRO A 153 -5.41 -18.96 -9.18
CA PRO A 153 -4.68 -17.89 -8.48
C PRO A 153 -4.21 -18.28 -7.06
N LEU A 154 -5.03 -18.99 -6.28
CA LEU A 154 -4.67 -19.41 -4.92
C LEU A 154 -3.56 -20.47 -4.93
N ARG A 155 -3.68 -21.52 -5.76
CA ARG A 155 -2.63 -22.53 -5.93
C ARG A 155 -1.32 -21.90 -6.40
N ARG A 156 -1.40 -20.93 -7.31
CA ARG A 156 -0.25 -20.16 -7.81
C ARG A 156 0.44 -19.40 -6.67
N LEU A 157 -0.32 -18.61 -5.88
CA LEU A 157 0.21 -17.87 -4.73
C LEU A 157 0.86 -18.79 -3.68
N LEU A 158 0.18 -19.88 -3.30
CA LEU A 158 0.70 -20.87 -2.35
C LEU A 158 2.01 -21.51 -2.86
N ASN A 159 2.09 -21.81 -4.16
CA ASN A 159 3.30 -22.35 -4.77
C ASN A 159 4.47 -21.36 -4.72
N TYR A 160 4.28 -20.07 -5.03
CA TYR A 160 5.37 -19.09 -4.94
C TYR A 160 5.83 -18.85 -3.51
N ILE A 161 4.91 -18.81 -2.54
CA ILE A 161 5.30 -18.72 -1.14
C ILE A 161 6.09 -19.98 -0.75
N SER A 162 5.62 -21.18 -1.07
CA SER A 162 6.35 -22.44 -0.80
C SER A 162 7.75 -22.48 -1.42
N LEU A 163 7.90 -22.01 -2.66
CA LEU A 163 9.20 -21.91 -3.32
C LEU A 163 10.09 -20.81 -2.71
N SER A 164 9.52 -19.83 -2.01
CA SER A 164 10.28 -18.86 -1.21
C SER A 164 10.70 -19.41 0.16
N THR A 165 10.18 -20.56 0.61
CA THR A 165 10.55 -21.20 1.89
C THR A 165 11.55 -22.36 1.74
N ASP A 166 12.05 -22.65 0.52
CA ASP A 166 12.84 -23.85 0.21
C ASP A 166 14.03 -24.06 1.19
N PRO A 167 14.08 -25.18 1.93
CA PRO A 167 15.06 -25.42 3.00
C PRO A 167 16.49 -25.69 2.50
N LEU A 168 16.74 -25.73 1.19
CA LEU A 168 18.08 -25.97 0.63
C LEU A 168 19.14 -24.89 0.97
N LEU A 169 18.76 -23.77 1.60
CA LEU A 169 19.70 -22.82 2.21
C LEU A 169 19.88 -23.14 3.71
N PRO A 170 21.01 -23.74 4.13
CA PRO A 170 21.13 -24.43 5.43
C PRO A 170 21.22 -23.52 6.67
N TRP A 171 21.08 -22.20 6.52
CA TRP A 171 21.45 -21.21 7.53
C TRP A 171 20.28 -20.70 8.39
N ARG A 172 19.02 -21.08 8.08
CA ARG A 172 17.84 -20.65 8.84
C ARG A 172 16.79 -21.76 8.98
N GLN A 173 16.66 -22.28 10.21
CA GLN A 173 15.52 -23.10 10.62
C GLN A 173 14.29 -22.21 10.90
N GLN A 174 13.80 -21.50 9.88
CA GLN A 174 12.53 -20.77 9.98
C GLN A 174 11.37 -21.73 9.74
N THR A 175 10.33 -21.63 10.58
CA THR A 175 9.08 -22.38 10.40
C THR A 175 8.01 -21.46 9.84
N PHE A 176 7.34 -21.89 8.79
CA PHE A 176 6.30 -21.14 8.10
C PHE A 176 4.93 -21.75 8.40
N HIS A 177 3.99 -20.89 8.77
CA HIS A 177 2.61 -21.24 9.04
C HIS A 177 1.72 -20.34 8.19
N ILE A 178 0.96 -20.95 7.28
CA ILE A 178 0.15 -20.26 6.29
C ILE A 178 -1.32 -20.56 6.57
N ASP A 179 -1.99 -19.58 7.16
CA ASP A 179 -3.42 -19.60 7.43
C ASP A 179 -4.18 -19.07 6.20
N ILE A 180 -5.21 -19.79 5.76
CA ILE A 180 -5.94 -19.50 4.52
C ILE A 180 -7.41 -19.31 4.84
N PHE A 181 -7.89 -18.09 4.62
CA PHE A 181 -9.27 -17.65 4.83
C PHE A 181 -9.96 -17.52 3.47
N THR A 182 -10.96 -18.35 3.22
CA THR A 182 -11.70 -18.40 1.95
C THR A 182 -13.21 -18.36 2.17
N ASP A 183 -14.00 -18.28 1.10
CA ASP A 183 -15.45 -18.44 1.17
C ASP A 183 -15.86 -19.91 1.21
N ASP A 184 -17.14 -20.16 1.53
CA ASP A 184 -17.69 -21.51 1.72
C ASP A 184 -17.46 -22.45 0.52
N GLU A 185 -17.63 -21.94 -0.71
CA GLU A 185 -17.41 -22.72 -1.94
C GLU A 185 -15.93 -23.06 -2.14
N THR A 186 -15.05 -22.07 -1.98
CA THR A 186 -13.60 -22.27 -2.11
C THR A 186 -13.07 -23.18 -1.00
N TYR A 187 -13.59 -23.05 0.22
CA TYR A 187 -13.21 -23.92 1.34
C TYR A 187 -13.52 -25.38 1.05
N ASP A 188 -14.75 -25.72 0.62
CA ASP A 188 -15.13 -27.10 0.31
C ASP A 188 -14.29 -27.72 -0.81
N ARG A 189 -13.88 -26.92 -1.81
CA ARG A 189 -12.96 -27.35 -2.89
C ARG A 189 -11.55 -27.68 -2.40
N PHE A 190 -11.07 -27.03 -1.35
CA PHE A 190 -9.67 -27.16 -0.89
C PHE A 190 -9.50 -28.02 0.36
N ALA A 191 -10.47 -28.02 1.28
CA ALA A 191 -10.40 -28.70 2.58
C ALA A 191 -10.26 -30.23 2.47
N GLY A 192 -10.70 -30.83 1.36
CA GLY A 192 -10.51 -32.26 1.07
C GLY A 192 -9.23 -32.60 0.28
N THR A 193 -8.41 -31.62 -0.10
CA THR A 193 -7.28 -31.84 -1.02
C THR A 193 -5.96 -32.15 -0.32
N ASP A 194 -5.02 -32.76 -1.04
CA ASP A 194 -3.68 -33.08 -0.54
C ASP A 194 -2.85 -31.85 -0.11
N LEU A 195 -3.31 -30.62 -0.36
CA LEU A 195 -2.66 -29.40 0.15
C LEU A 195 -2.60 -29.35 1.68
N GLN A 196 -3.60 -29.87 2.40
CA GLN A 196 -3.50 -30.01 3.86
C GLN A 196 -2.49 -31.09 4.30
N LYS A 197 -2.19 -32.05 3.42
CA LYS A 197 -1.20 -33.12 3.65
C LYS A 197 0.22 -32.71 3.27
N LEU A 198 0.40 -31.59 2.54
CA LEU A 198 1.70 -31.03 2.17
C LEU A 198 2.39 -30.30 3.35
N GLN A 199 2.31 -30.90 4.54
CA GLN A 199 3.15 -30.52 5.67
C GLN A 199 4.59 -30.96 5.38
N LEU A 200 5.38 -30.05 4.82
CA LEU A 200 6.83 -30.16 4.84
C LEU A 200 7.29 -29.77 6.25
N GLY A 201 8.36 -30.37 6.79
CA GLY A 201 8.72 -30.21 8.21
C GLY A 201 9.01 -28.77 8.70
N HIS A 202 9.07 -27.80 7.78
CA HIS A 202 9.26 -26.37 8.03
C HIS A 202 8.09 -25.50 7.51
N LEU A 203 7.06 -26.08 6.88
CA LEU A 203 5.96 -25.37 6.22
C LEU A 203 4.62 -26.08 6.48
N SER A 204 3.68 -25.36 7.07
CA SER A 204 2.33 -25.84 7.38
C SER A 204 1.27 -24.93 6.76
N PHE A 205 0.17 -25.54 6.30
CA PHE A 205 -1.00 -24.85 5.78
C PHE A 205 -2.22 -25.18 6.65
N GLU A 206 -3.01 -24.17 6.99
CA GLU A 206 -4.27 -24.31 7.71
C GLU A 206 -5.38 -23.58 6.94
N PHE A 207 -6.41 -24.31 6.50
CA PHE A 207 -7.59 -23.72 5.88
C PHE A 207 -8.64 -23.47 6.96
N HIS A 208 -8.96 -22.20 7.21
CA HIS A 208 -9.93 -21.80 8.21
C HIS A 208 -11.35 -21.98 7.66
N ASN A 209 -12.19 -22.69 8.42
CA ASN A 209 -13.55 -23.02 8.02
C ASN A 209 -14.48 -21.80 8.16
N PRO A 210 -15.03 -21.25 7.06
CA PRO A 210 -15.88 -20.06 7.11
C PRO A 210 -17.17 -20.28 7.90
N ARG A 211 -17.61 -21.54 8.08
CA ARG A 211 -18.81 -21.91 8.85
C ARG A 211 -18.65 -21.69 10.37
N GLU A 212 -17.43 -21.49 10.86
CA GLU A 212 -17.13 -21.18 12.27
C GLU A 212 -17.28 -19.68 12.59
N VAL A 213 -17.52 -18.85 11.56
CA VAL A 213 -17.83 -17.42 11.72
C VAL A 213 -19.18 -17.27 12.41
N THR A 214 -19.16 -16.79 13.66
CA THR A 214 -20.35 -16.33 14.37
C THR A 214 -21.09 -15.30 13.51
N HIS A 215 -22.31 -15.65 13.09
CA HIS A 215 -23.13 -14.84 12.17
C HIS A 215 -23.56 -13.49 12.79
N GLU A 216 -22.72 -12.48 12.66
CA GLU A 216 -23.16 -11.09 12.82
C GLU A 216 -23.98 -10.70 11.58
N SER A 217 -25.25 -10.34 11.78
CA SER A 217 -26.13 -9.84 10.74
C SER A 217 -25.76 -8.40 10.36
N VAL A 218 -24.70 -8.24 9.57
CA VAL A 218 -24.34 -6.94 9.00
C VAL A 218 -25.14 -6.72 7.73
N GLU A 219 -26.26 -6.00 7.84
CA GLU A 219 -27.03 -5.58 6.66
C GLU A 219 -26.16 -4.72 5.72
N PRO A 220 -26.32 -4.84 4.40
CA PRO A 220 -25.61 -4.00 3.43
C PRO A 220 -26.22 -2.60 3.44
N SER A 221 -25.48 -1.58 3.89
CA SER A 221 -25.94 -0.19 3.69
C SER A 221 -25.44 0.34 2.34
N SER A 222 -26.36 0.86 1.53
CA SER A 222 -26.06 1.46 0.22
C SER A 222 -25.07 2.64 0.30
N SER A 223 -24.93 3.24 1.49
CA SER A 223 -23.94 4.27 1.80
C SER A 223 -22.49 3.79 1.91
N GLU A 224 -22.21 2.47 2.03
CA GLU A 224 -20.83 1.97 2.22
C GLU A 224 -19.87 2.39 1.08
N MET A 225 -20.36 2.54 -0.17
CA MET A 225 -19.53 2.99 -1.30
C MET A 225 -18.96 4.41 -1.11
N ALA A 226 -19.74 5.35 -0.56
CA ALA A 226 -19.27 6.71 -0.27
C ALA A 226 -18.33 6.76 0.96
N LEU A 227 -18.34 5.70 1.78
CA LEU A 227 -17.60 5.62 3.04
C LEU A 227 -16.26 4.88 2.94
N VAL A 228 -15.87 4.41 1.74
CA VAL A 228 -14.58 3.74 1.46
C VAL A 228 -13.39 4.52 2.03
N ALA A 229 -13.41 5.85 1.91
CA ALA A 229 -12.34 6.73 2.42
C ALA A 229 -12.43 7.05 3.92
N GLN A 230 -13.55 6.75 4.58
CA GLN A 230 -13.94 7.36 5.86
C GLN A 230 -13.92 6.38 7.05
N GLY A 231 -14.19 5.08 6.82
CA GLY A 231 -14.26 4.08 7.89
C GLY A 231 -12.92 3.85 8.63
N SER A 232 -12.88 4.16 9.93
CA SER A 232 -11.74 3.92 10.84
C SER A 232 -11.91 2.71 11.77
N THR A 233 -13.02 1.98 11.65
CA THR A 233 -13.39 0.84 12.50
C THR A 233 -13.45 -0.43 11.66
N ILE A 234 -13.00 -1.56 12.20
CA ILE A 234 -13.08 -2.85 11.52
C ILE A 234 -14.55 -3.30 11.53
N LYS A 235 -15.23 -3.11 10.40
CA LYS A 235 -16.64 -3.45 10.16
C LYS A 235 -16.77 -4.69 9.28
N ASN A 236 -15.82 -4.92 8.37
CA ASN A 236 -15.91 -6.00 7.42
C ASN A 236 -15.84 -7.38 8.12
N PRO A 237 -16.79 -8.31 7.83
CA PRO A 237 -16.87 -9.61 8.49
C PRO A 237 -15.64 -10.50 8.26
N TRP A 238 -14.97 -10.37 7.11
CA TRP A 238 -13.72 -11.11 6.82
C TRP A 238 -12.59 -10.66 7.75
N LEU A 239 -12.39 -9.36 7.88
CA LEU A 239 -11.35 -8.79 8.74
C LEU A 239 -11.64 -9.07 10.23
N ARG A 240 -12.92 -9.03 10.63
CA ARG A 240 -13.35 -9.45 11.98
C ARG A 240 -13.05 -10.92 12.25
N TRP A 241 -13.34 -11.80 11.29
CA TRP A 241 -13.05 -13.23 11.42
C TRP A 241 -11.54 -13.48 11.58
N MET A 242 -10.71 -12.98 10.66
CA MET A 242 -9.25 -13.11 10.75
C MET A 242 -8.72 -12.59 12.09
N ALA A 243 -9.12 -11.37 12.50
CA ALA A 243 -8.70 -10.78 13.78
C ALA A 243 -9.20 -11.56 15.01
N LYS A 244 -10.32 -12.28 14.91
CA LYS A 244 -10.86 -13.18 15.95
C LYS A 244 -10.13 -14.53 15.98
N THR A 245 -9.59 -15.01 14.87
CA THR A 245 -8.77 -16.23 14.82
C THR A 245 -7.45 -16.02 15.56
N TYR A 246 -6.77 -14.88 15.38
CA TYR A 246 -5.42 -14.70 15.93
C TYR A 246 -5.33 -14.27 17.41
N GLN A 247 -6.39 -13.73 18.02
CA GLN A 247 -6.52 -13.40 19.46
C GLN A 247 -5.27 -12.88 20.22
N GLY A 248 -4.45 -12.06 19.56
CA GLY A 248 -3.25 -11.45 20.18
C GLY A 248 -1.92 -12.11 19.82
N VAL A 249 -1.94 -13.21 19.05
CA VAL A 249 -0.75 -13.67 18.31
C VAL A 249 -0.57 -12.77 17.08
N GLY A 250 0.65 -12.28 16.87
CA GLY A 250 0.98 -11.48 15.69
C GLY A 250 1.05 -12.33 14.42
N VAL A 251 0.84 -11.69 13.28
CA VAL A 251 1.07 -12.25 11.95
C VAL A 251 2.16 -11.43 11.26
N ASP A 252 3.12 -12.06 10.58
CA ASP A 252 4.19 -11.34 9.88
C ASP A 252 3.70 -10.74 8.57
N VAL A 253 2.95 -11.55 7.80
CA VAL A 253 2.44 -11.21 6.46
C VAL A 253 0.92 -11.37 6.43
N VAL A 254 0.19 -10.40 5.87
CA VAL A 254 -1.19 -10.62 5.44
C VAL A 254 -1.30 -10.33 3.95
N HIS A 255 -1.72 -11.33 3.17
CA HIS A 255 -1.88 -11.24 1.72
C HIS A 255 -3.36 -11.33 1.31
N PHE A 256 -3.84 -10.38 0.50
CA PHE A 256 -5.19 -10.39 -0.07
C PHE A 256 -5.18 -10.81 -1.54
N LEU A 257 -5.91 -11.89 -1.83
CA LEU A 257 -6.15 -12.42 -3.17
C LEU A 257 -7.60 -12.12 -3.55
N CYS A 258 -7.84 -10.94 -4.12
CA CYS A 258 -9.19 -10.43 -4.36
C CYS A 258 -9.23 -9.36 -5.46
N PRO A 259 -10.42 -9.02 -5.97
CA PRO A 259 -10.62 -7.83 -6.80
C PRO A 259 -10.17 -6.54 -6.11
N GLY A 260 -9.54 -5.65 -6.89
CA GLY A 260 -9.37 -4.25 -6.52
C GLY A 260 -10.54 -3.39 -6.98
N TYR A 261 -10.70 -2.23 -6.35
CA TYR A 261 -11.66 -1.21 -6.73
C TYR A 261 -11.10 0.18 -6.38
N PHE A 262 -11.65 1.23 -6.98
CA PHE A 262 -11.34 2.60 -6.60
C PHE A 262 -12.59 3.47 -6.76
N TYR A 263 -12.62 4.58 -6.04
CA TYR A 263 -13.61 5.63 -6.24
C TYR A 263 -12.94 6.98 -6.02
N GLU A 264 -13.06 7.86 -7.02
CA GLU A 264 -12.28 9.10 -7.12
C GLU A 264 -10.76 8.78 -7.02
N ASP A 265 -10.08 9.35 -6.02
CA ASP A 265 -8.65 9.14 -5.76
C ASP A 265 -8.38 8.05 -4.70
N ASN A 266 -9.38 7.32 -4.23
CA ASN A 266 -9.25 6.34 -3.14
C ASN A 266 -9.23 4.90 -3.67
N GLY A 267 -8.16 4.17 -3.36
CA GLY A 267 -8.09 2.72 -3.61
C GLY A 267 -8.81 1.89 -2.55
N ALA A 268 -9.32 0.74 -2.95
CA ALA A 268 -9.97 -0.25 -2.10
C ALA A 268 -9.75 -1.68 -2.61
N LEU A 269 -9.94 -2.64 -1.74
CA LEU A 269 -10.15 -4.04 -2.11
C LEU A 269 -11.65 -4.38 -2.03
N ALA A 270 -12.11 -5.38 -2.77
CA ALA A 270 -13.51 -5.80 -2.78
C ALA A 270 -13.64 -7.30 -2.44
N LEU A 271 -14.36 -7.61 -1.35
CA LEU A 271 -14.62 -8.96 -0.88
C LEU A 271 -16.10 -9.34 -1.07
N ALA A 272 -16.39 -10.64 -1.00
CA ALA A 272 -17.75 -11.16 -0.90
C ALA A 272 -18.47 -10.67 0.37
N GLN A 273 -19.80 -10.73 0.38
CA GLN A 273 -20.67 -10.15 1.42
C GLN A 273 -20.30 -10.63 2.84
N THR A 274 -20.06 -11.93 3.01
CA THR A 274 -19.46 -12.57 4.20
C THR A 274 -18.67 -13.81 3.76
N PRO A 275 -17.84 -14.43 4.62
CA PRO A 275 -17.22 -15.73 4.33
C PRO A 275 -18.23 -16.85 4.00
N THR A 276 -19.43 -16.77 4.57
CA THR A 276 -20.51 -17.78 4.41
C THR A 276 -21.59 -17.40 3.39
N LYS A 277 -21.52 -16.21 2.78
CA LYS A 277 -22.57 -15.70 1.87
C LYS A 277 -21.93 -14.89 0.73
N ASN A 278 -22.18 -15.34 -0.49
CA ASN A 278 -21.65 -14.74 -1.70
C ASN A 278 -22.70 -14.74 -2.83
N PHE A 279 -23.94 -14.38 -2.51
CA PHE A 279 -25.08 -14.48 -3.43
C PHE A 279 -25.47 -13.14 -4.07
N ASP A 280 -24.98 -12.02 -3.50
CA ASP A 280 -25.25 -10.69 -4.03
C ASP A 280 -24.48 -10.46 -5.33
N ARG A 281 -25.24 -10.24 -6.41
CA ARG A 281 -24.71 -9.97 -7.76
C ARG A 281 -24.68 -8.49 -8.12
N GLN A 282 -25.17 -7.61 -7.25
CA GLN A 282 -25.20 -6.16 -7.45
C GLN A 282 -24.14 -5.45 -6.60
N TRP A 283 -23.73 -6.06 -5.48
CA TRP A 283 -22.92 -5.40 -4.47
C TRP A 283 -21.72 -6.23 -3.97
N SER A 284 -20.69 -5.54 -3.50
CA SER A 284 -19.47 -6.11 -2.91
C SER A 284 -19.09 -5.31 -1.68
N ARG A 285 -18.46 -5.93 -0.67
CA ARG A 285 -17.93 -5.18 0.47
C ARG A 285 -16.57 -4.59 0.11
N PHE A 286 -16.51 -3.28 0.02
CA PHE A 286 -15.26 -2.55 -0.21
C PHE A 286 -14.55 -2.25 1.09
N ILE A 287 -13.22 -2.38 1.10
CA ILE A 287 -12.38 -1.98 2.25
C ILE A 287 -11.33 -1.00 1.75
N GLY A 288 -11.39 0.23 2.24
CA GLY A 288 -10.41 1.27 1.96
C GLY A 288 -9.23 1.26 2.93
N CYS A 289 -8.25 2.13 2.64
CA CYS A 289 -6.98 2.21 3.36
C CYS A 289 -7.11 2.37 4.89
N ARG A 290 -8.09 3.13 5.40
CA ARG A 290 -8.21 3.43 6.84
C ARG A 290 -8.61 2.21 7.67
N GLU A 291 -9.67 1.51 7.27
CA GLU A 291 -10.12 0.28 7.93
C GLU A 291 -9.03 -0.80 7.82
N LEU A 292 -8.43 -0.94 6.65
CA LEU A 292 -7.41 -1.95 6.39
C LEU A 292 -6.12 -1.70 7.21
N SER A 293 -5.69 -0.45 7.37
CA SER A 293 -4.58 -0.09 8.26
C SER A 293 -4.87 -0.46 9.72
N LYS A 294 -6.10 -0.21 10.19
CA LYS A 294 -6.52 -0.58 11.56
C LYS A 294 -6.64 -2.08 11.78
N PHE A 295 -7.01 -2.83 10.73
CA PHE A 295 -6.92 -4.28 10.74
C PHE A 295 -5.47 -4.76 10.82
N TYR A 296 -4.55 -4.21 10.02
CA TYR A 296 -3.13 -4.55 10.15
C TYR A 296 -2.55 -4.18 11.54
N ASP A 297 -2.98 -3.08 12.16
CA ASP A 297 -2.63 -2.73 13.56
C ASP A 297 -3.07 -3.85 14.52
N ARG A 298 -4.33 -4.28 14.38
CA ARG A 298 -4.95 -5.31 15.22
C ARG A 298 -4.27 -6.67 15.08
N MET A 299 -3.83 -7.01 13.87
CA MET A 299 -3.14 -8.26 13.53
C MET A 299 -1.65 -8.26 13.89
N GLY A 300 -1.07 -7.11 14.22
CA GLY A 300 0.39 -6.96 14.36
C GLY A 300 1.15 -7.13 13.03
N CYS A 301 0.46 -6.97 11.90
CA CYS A 301 0.98 -7.27 10.55
C CYS A 301 2.15 -6.38 10.17
N SER A 302 3.25 -6.96 9.69
CA SER A 302 4.42 -6.19 9.24
C SER A 302 4.51 -6.04 7.71
N VAL A 303 4.06 -7.03 6.95
CA VAL A 303 4.12 -7.06 5.47
C VAL A 303 2.72 -7.19 4.89
N MET A 304 2.37 -6.28 3.99
CA MET A 304 1.05 -6.23 3.35
C MET A 304 1.17 -6.75 1.91
N GLY A 305 0.48 -7.83 1.58
CA GLY A 305 0.49 -8.44 0.26
C GLY A 305 -0.84 -8.28 -0.48
N PHE A 306 -0.78 -8.15 -1.80
CA PHE A 306 -1.93 -8.05 -2.68
C PHE A 306 -1.67 -8.79 -4.00
N SER A 307 -2.65 -9.53 -4.48
CA SER A 307 -2.73 -10.07 -5.83
C SER A 307 -4.14 -9.83 -6.37
N PRO A 308 -4.31 -9.12 -7.51
CA PRO A 308 -5.60 -8.94 -8.13
C PRO A 308 -6.09 -10.29 -8.67
N VAL A 309 -7.36 -10.57 -8.44
CA VAL A 309 -8.08 -11.61 -9.19
C VAL A 309 -9.03 -10.90 -10.14
N GLY A 310 -9.15 -11.36 -11.37
CA GLY A 310 -10.13 -10.87 -12.34
C GLY A 310 -9.53 -10.04 -13.48
N PRO A 311 -10.34 -9.17 -14.11
CA PRO A 311 -9.92 -8.29 -15.20
C PRO A 311 -8.76 -7.34 -14.81
N PRO A 312 -7.84 -7.02 -15.75
CA PRO A 312 -6.66 -6.22 -15.45
C PRO A 312 -6.93 -4.84 -14.84
N GLU A 313 -8.03 -4.19 -15.19
CA GLU A 313 -8.36 -2.83 -14.71
C GLU A 313 -8.55 -2.73 -13.19
N TRP A 314 -8.84 -3.84 -12.51
CA TRP A 314 -8.98 -3.84 -11.05
C TRP A 314 -7.65 -3.71 -10.31
N ILE A 315 -6.51 -3.96 -10.98
CA ILE A 315 -5.20 -3.68 -10.39
C ILE A 315 -5.05 -2.20 -10.02
N LEU A 316 -5.72 -1.30 -10.74
CA LEU A 316 -5.64 0.14 -10.52
C LEU A 316 -6.04 0.51 -9.08
N GLY A 317 -7.10 -0.13 -8.59
CA GLY A 317 -7.58 0.03 -7.22
C GLY A 317 -6.59 -0.46 -6.17
N LEU A 318 -5.94 -1.60 -6.41
CA LEU A 318 -4.91 -2.13 -5.51
C LEU A 318 -3.63 -1.29 -5.53
N ARG A 319 -3.22 -0.73 -6.68
CA ARG A 319 -2.07 0.19 -6.77
C ARG A 319 -2.26 1.45 -5.95
N MET A 320 -3.45 2.05 -6.05
CA MET A 320 -3.85 3.23 -5.28
C MET A 320 -3.91 2.90 -3.79
N LEU A 321 -4.56 1.78 -3.42
CA LEU A 321 -4.65 1.31 -2.03
C LEU A 321 -3.26 1.05 -1.41
N ALA A 322 -2.37 0.38 -2.14
CA ALA A 322 -1.00 0.10 -1.71
C ALA A 322 -0.18 1.39 -1.52
N TYR A 323 -0.40 2.41 -2.37
CA TYR A 323 0.22 3.72 -2.19
C TYR A 323 -0.33 4.44 -0.95
N ASP A 324 -1.64 4.48 -0.75
CA ASP A 324 -2.25 5.13 0.41
C ASP A 324 -1.81 4.45 1.73
N LEU A 325 -1.76 3.11 1.75
CA LEU A 325 -1.25 2.33 2.89
C LEU A 325 0.21 2.69 3.21
N SER A 326 1.05 2.94 2.21
CA SER A 326 2.45 3.34 2.42
C SER A 326 2.62 4.66 3.16
N TRP A 327 1.57 5.50 3.19
CA TRP A 327 1.49 6.75 3.96
C TRP A 327 0.84 6.59 5.34
N GLN A 328 -0.01 5.57 5.53
CA GLN A 328 -0.71 5.33 6.81
C GLN A 328 0.06 4.40 7.75
N ARG A 329 0.85 3.46 7.21
CA ARG A 329 1.51 2.41 7.98
C ARG A 329 2.97 2.25 7.59
N ALA A 330 3.83 2.00 8.58
CA ALA A 330 5.16 1.49 8.33
C ALA A 330 5.13 -0.02 8.05
N GLY A 331 5.90 -0.47 7.05
CA GLY A 331 6.03 -1.87 6.68
C GLY A 331 6.14 -2.08 5.16
N PRO A 332 6.75 -3.18 4.68
CA PRO A 332 6.77 -3.49 3.25
C PRO A 332 5.36 -3.73 2.69
N ILE A 333 5.11 -3.27 1.47
CA ILE A 333 3.89 -3.52 0.71
C ILE A 333 4.24 -4.16 -0.63
N ILE A 334 3.65 -5.30 -0.91
CA ILE A 334 3.83 -6.07 -2.14
C ILE A 334 2.49 -6.10 -2.88
N LEU A 335 2.52 -5.75 -4.16
CA LEU A 335 1.42 -5.99 -5.09
C LEU A 335 1.98 -6.72 -6.31
N ASP A 336 1.60 -8.00 -6.43
CA ASP A 336 1.79 -8.80 -7.64
C ASP A 336 0.72 -8.41 -8.67
N ALA A 337 1.12 -8.21 -9.92
CA ALA A 337 0.25 -7.83 -11.04
C ALA A 337 -0.27 -9.03 -11.85
N GLY A 338 0.06 -10.25 -11.45
CA GLY A 338 -0.43 -11.50 -12.07
C GLY A 338 0.50 -12.08 -13.15
N GLY A 339 1.80 -11.76 -13.11
CA GLY A 339 2.79 -12.28 -14.06
C GLY A 339 3.21 -13.72 -13.80
N ASP A 340 4.49 -14.02 -14.06
CA ASP A 340 5.06 -15.37 -13.82
C ASP A 340 5.30 -15.68 -12.34
N GLY A 341 5.21 -14.65 -11.49
CA GLY A 341 5.29 -14.70 -10.03
C GLY A 341 6.65 -15.10 -9.47
N ASP A 342 7.69 -15.25 -10.30
CA ASP A 342 9.05 -15.36 -9.80
C ASP A 342 9.43 -14.06 -9.07
N ALA A 343 8.96 -12.92 -9.54
CA ALA A 343 9.10 -11.64 -8.84
C ALA A 343 8.47 -11.65 -7.43
N LEU A 344 7.26 -12.22 -7.28
CA LEU A 344 6.61 -12.36 -5.97
C LEU A 344 7.40 -13.31 -5.05
N ARG A 345 7.89 -14.44 -5.58
CA ARG A 345 8.78 -15.37 -4.86
C ARG A 345 10.04 -14.66 -4.38
N ARG A 346 10.71 -13.88 -5.24
CA ARG A 346 11.93 -13.12 -4.89
C ARG A 346 11.65 -12.05 -3.83
N ALA A 347 10.50 -11.37 -3.89
CA ALA A 347 10.09 -10.40 -2.88
C ALA A 347 9.85 -11.03 -1.50
N TYR A 348 9.17 -12.18 -1.45
CA TYR A 348 8.99 -12.90 -0.18
C TYR A 348 10.28 -13.51 0.37
N GLY A 349 11.12 -14.10 -0.50
CA GLY A 349 12.44 -14.60 -0.09
C GLY A 349 13.32 -13.50 0.51
N SER A 350 13.38 -12.33 -0.15
CA SER A 350 14.21 -11.22 0.34
C SER A 350 13.76 -10.69 1.70
N LEU A 351 12.46 -10.54 1.92
CA LEU A 351 11.93 -10.11 3.22
C LEU A 351 12.09 -11.19 4.29
N LEU A 352 11.46 -12.35 4.08
CA LEU A 352 11.23 -13.34 5.13
C LEU A 352 12.52 -14.07 5.52
N ARG A 353 13.43 -14.27 4.55
CA ARG A 353 14.69 -14.98 4.74
C ARG A 353 15.91 -14.07 4.75
N SER A 354 15.73 -12.76 4.59
CA SER A 354 16.83 -11.79 4.37
C SER A 354 17.75 -12.22 3.23
N GLU A 355 17.18 -12.86 2.19
CA GLU A 355 17.90 -13.11 0.95
C GLU A 355 18.17 -11.77 0.26
N ARG A 356 19.28 -11.69 -0.48
CA ARG A 356 19.57 -10.52 -1.29
C ARG A 356 18.45 -10.32 -2.29
N PHE A 357 17.79 -9.16 -2.28
CA PHE A 357 16.83 -8.85 -3.33
C PHE A 357 17.55 -8.73 -4.67
N ASP A 358 17.23 -9.63 -5.58
CA ASP A 358 17.79 -9.64 -6.93
C ASP A 358 17.16 -8.50 -7.77
N PRO A 359 17.95 -7.52 -8.24
CA PRO A 359 17.46 -6.41 -9.05
C PRO A 359 17.10 -6.79 -10.49
N THR A 360 17.10 -8.07 -10.87
CA THR A 360 16.52 -8.56 -12.14
C THR A 360 15.09 -8.06 -12.34
N ILE A 361 14.66 -8.00 -13.60
CA ILE A 361 13.39 -7.40 -14.02
C ILE A 361 12.21 -8.05 -13.27
N ALA A 362 11.40 -7.20 -12.64
CA ALA A 362 10.16 -7.55 -11.94
C ALA A 362 9.05 -6.63 -12.43
N SER A 363 8.69 -6.74 -13.71
CA SER A 363 7.71 -5.86 -14.38
C SER A 363 6.31 -5.99 -13.77
N ASP A 364 5.98 -7.15 -13.24
CA ASP A 364 4.71 -7.49 -12.60
C ASP A 364 4.67 -7.15 -11.10
N LEU A 365 5.70 -6.55 -10.51
CA LEU A 365 5.78 -6.36 -9.06
C LEU A 365 5.84 -4.88 -8.67
N GLN A 366 4.78 -4.35 -8.06
CA GLN A 366 4.87 -3.12 -7.28
C GLN A 366 5.33 -3.46 -5.86
N PHE A 367 6.55 -3.07 -5.51
CA PHE A 367 7.14 -3.36 -4.19
C PHE A 367 7.59 -2.07 -3.50
N CYS A 368 6.90 -1.70 -2.42
CA CYS A 368 7.21 -0.52 -1.60
C CYS A 368 7.88 -0.98 -0.29
N VAL A 369 9.15 -0.63 -0.09
CA VAL A 369 9.98 -1.30 0.93
C VAL A 369 11.15 -0.42 1.36
N HIS A 370 11.53 -0.46 2.65
CA HIS A 370 12.68 0.31 3.13
C HIS A 370 13.99 -0.30 2.57
N PRO A 371 14.97 0.50 2.12
CA PRO A 371 16.25 -0.04 1.64
C PRO A 371 16.92 -0.99 2.64
N ASP A 372 16.84 -0.69 3.95
CA ASP A 372 17.37 -1.56 5.00
C ASP A 372 16.69 -2.92 5.11
N ALA A 373 15.44 -3.06 4.68
CA ALA A 373 14.76 -4.35 4.65
C ALA A 373 15.25 -5.25 3.49
N LEU A 374 16.00 -4.68 2.53
CA LEU A 374 16.61 -5.38 1.40
C LEU A 374 18.15 -5.47 1.49
N ARG A 375 18.76 -4.91 2.54
CA ARG A 375 20.19 -5.04 2.76
C ARG A 375 20.53 -6.48 3.10
N ASP A 376 21.63 -6.97 2.53
CA ASP A 376 22.26 -8.22 2.95
C ASP A 376 22.50 -8.09 4.46
N ALA A 377 21.74 -8.83 5.25
CA ALA A 377 21.87 -8.80 6.69
C ALA A 377 23.14 -9.56 7.06
N ASP A 378 24.23 -8.81 7.27
CA ASP A 378 25.50 -9.35 7.73
C ASP A 378 25.23 -10.22 8.97
N PRO A 379 25.70 -11.49 9.01
CA PRO A 379 25.49 -12.35 10.17
C PRO A 379 25.96 -11.72 11.49
N SER A 380 26.97 -10.84 11.45
CA SER A 380 27.52 -10.15 12.62
C SER A 380 26.67 -8.98 13.14
N ASP A 381 25.86 -8.33 12.30
CA ASP A 381 24.96 -7.24 12.70
C ASP A 381 23.76 -7.74 13.55
N ARG A 382 23.55 -9.06 13.65
CA ARG A 382 22.39 -9.66 14.34
C ARG A 382 22.59 -9.91 15.83
N ASP A 383 23.83 -10.04 16.30
CA ASP A 383 24.15 -10.17 17.73
C ASP A 383 24.13 -8.81 18.45
N ALA A 384 24.16 -7.71 17.70
CA ALA A 384 23.85 -6.38 18.22
C ALA A 384 22.34 -6.30 18.54
N LEU A 385 21.99 -6.36 19.83
CA LEU A 385 20.62 -6.20 20.33
C LEU A 385 19.93 -5.00 19.63
N PRO A 386 18.93 -5.23 18.76
CA PRO A 386 18.42 -4.15 17.94
C PRO A 386 17.51 -3.23 18.75
N TYR A 387 17.26 -2.02 18.22
CA TYR A 387 16.38 -0.98 18.79
C TYR A 387 14.88 -1.37 18.89
N VAL A 388 14.56 -2.67 18.84
CA VAL A 388 13.21 -3.27 18.92
C VAL A 388 12.49 -2.86 20.21
N ALA A 389 13.24 -2.64 21.29
CA ALA A 389 12.74 -2.21 22.59
C ALA A 389 12.02 -0.85 22.59
N PHE A 390 11.99 -0.10 21.49
CA PHE A 390 11.17 1.12 21.40
C PHE A 390 9.75 0.82 20.85
N ASN A 391 9.64 0.19 19.68
CA ASN A 391 8.33 -0.04 19.03
C ASN A 391 7.50 -1.14 19.72
N SER A 392 8.13 -2.24 20.16
CA SER A 392 7.41 -3.27 20.91
C SER A 392 6.97 -2.75 22.28
N THR A 393 7.78 -1.90 22.91
CA THR A 393 7.46 -1.29 24.20
C THR A 393 6.40 -0.21 24.09
N ILE A 394 6.38 0.64 23.05
CA ILE A 394 5.27 1.60 22.85
C ILE A 394 3.96 0.86 22.59
N LEU A 395 3.95 -0.14 21.70
CA LEU A 395 2.75 -0.95 21.44
C LEU A 395 2.35 -1.80 22.66
N SER A 396 3.28 -2.17 23.53
CA SER A 396 3.01 -2.83 24.82
C SER A 396 2.48 -1.86 25.87
N LEU A 397 3.02 -0.65 25.96
CA LEU A 397 2.61 0.41 26.89
C LEU A 397 1.19 0.88 26.57
N GLU A 398 0.88 1.15 25.30
CA GLU A 398 -0.49 1.45 24.85
C GLU A 398 -1.47 0.32 25.17
N ARG A 399 -1.06 -0.95 24.99
CA ARG A 399 -1.87 -2.13 25.41
C ARG A 399 -1.99 -2.29 26.92
N SER A 400 -1.07 -1.72 27.71
CA SER A 400 -1.05 -1.82 29.18
C SER A 400 -1.81 -0.69 29.91
N GLY A 401 -2.17 0.38 29.20
CA GLY A 401 -2.81 1.56 29.78
C GLY A 401 -1.92 2.40 30.72
N LYS A 402 -0.61 2.14 30.77
CA LYS A 402 0.35 2.90 31.59
C LYS A 402 1.12 3.90 30.73
N VAL A 403 0.82 5.18 30.92
CA VAL A 403 1.59 6.29 30.34
C VAL A 403 2.91 6.43 31.12
N PRO A 404 4.08 6.51 30.45
CA PRO A 404 5.34 6.84 31.11
C PRO A 404 5.35 8.27 31.65
N ASP A 405 6.13 8.51 32.71
CA ASP A 405 6.20 9.81 33.36
C ASP A 405 6.71 10.92 32.42
N VAL A 406 6.18 12.14 32.58
CA VAL A 406 6.27 13.20 31.55
C VAL A 406 7.68 13.83 31.47
N ASP A 407 8.50 13.64 32.50
CA ASP A 407 9.80 14.31 32.67
C ASP A 407 10.93 13.81 31.74
N VAL A 408 10.71 12.78 30.93
CA VAL A 408 11.77 12.17 30.09
C VAL A 408 11.97 12.87 28.72
N LEU A 409 11.07 13.77 28.29
CA LEU A 409 11.06 14.32 26.91
C LEU A 409 11.22 15.85 26.79
N SER A 410 11.88 16.51 27.75
CA SER A 410 12.14 17.97 27.70
C SER A 410 13.59 18.32 27.29
N SER A 411 13.94 18.23 26.00
CA SER A 411 15.11 18.92 25.43
C SER A 411 14.73 20.27 24.83
N LYS A 412 14.81 21.33 25.64
CA LYS A 412 14.67 22.72 25.19
C LYS A 412 15.95 23.18 24.50
N GLU A 413 16.04 23.10 23.18
CA GLU A 413 16.93 23.96 22.37
C GLU A 413 16.65 23.83 20.87
N ALA A 414 15.91 24.78 20.30
CA ALA A 414 15.79 25.01 18.86
C ALA A 414 15.39 26.47 18.60
N THR A 415 16.33 27.29 18.12
CA THR A 415 16.11 28.71 17.81
C THR A 415 15.36 28.89 16.49
N PHE A 416 14.28 29.68 16.52
CA PHE A 416 13.46 30.04 15.37
C PHE A 416 14.07 31.21 14.58
N ASN A 417 13.92 31.23 13.25
CA ASN A 417 14.55 32.24 12.38
C ASN A 417 13.51 32.87 11.43
N ASP A 418 13.28 34.18 11.55
CA ASP A 418 11.99 34.82 11.24
C ASP A 418 12.04 35.79 10.04
N HIS A 419 12.73 35.40 8.96
CA HIS A 419 13.09 36.29 7.85
C HIS A 419 12.74 35.77 6.44
N LEU A 420 11.54 35.22 6.25
CA LEU A 420 10.94 35.04 4.93
C LEU A 420 9.41 35.23 4.98
N TYR A 421 8.91 36.41 4.58
CA TYR A 421 7.73 36.61 3.74
C TYR A 421 7.39 38.12 3.61
N LYS A 422 7.34 38.64 2.38
CA LYS A 422 6.59 39.85 2.02
C LYS A 422 5.61 39.50 0.89
N PRO A 423 4.32 39.83 1.01
CA PRO A 423 3.37 39.67 -0.08
C PRO A 423 3.40 40.88 -1.03
N GLN A 424 3.18 40.66 -2.32
CA GLN A 424 2.82 41.69 -3.29
C GLN A 424 1.46 41.38 -3.92
N THR A 425 0.73 42.45 -4.23
CA THR A 425 -0.66 42.45 -4.70
C THR A 425 -0.76 42.99 -6.14
N SER A 426 -1.55 42.35 -6.99
CA SER A 426 -2.65 43.01 -7.75
C SER A 426 -3.35 42.09 -8.77
N LEU A 427 -4.68 42.16 -8.82
CA LEU A 427 -5.60 42.26 -10.01
C LEU A 427 -5.00 41.84 -11.39
N GLY A 428 -5.62 41.06 -12.29
CA GLY A 428 -7.00 40.63 -12.58
C GLY A 428 -7.11 40.43 -14.12
N GLY A 429 -8.15 39.88 -14.78
CA GLY A 429 -9.41 39.23 -14.43
C GLY A 429 -10.22 38.94 -15.74
N GLY A 430 -11.10 37.93 -15.79
CA GLY A 430 -11.84 37.57 -17.02
C GLY A 430 -12.42 36.14 -17.06
N GLU A 431 -13.72 36.03 -17.37
CA GLU A 431 -14.55 34.81 -17.51
C GLU A 431 -14.53 34.26 -18.96
N ARG A 432 -15.00 33.06 -19.36
CA ARG A 432 -15.39 31.75 -18.78
C ARG A 432 -15.38 30.77 -19.99
N PRO A 433 -15.02 29.48 -19.83
CA PRO A 433 -16.06 28.45 -19.65
C PRO A 433 -15.58 27.44 -18.59
N GLN A 434 -15.99 27.67 -17.35
CA GLN A 434 -15.14 27.27 -16.22
C GLN A 434 -15.74 26.22 -15.28
N GLU A 435 -17.00 25.81 -15.37
CA GLU A 435 -17.60 25.09 -14.22
C GLU A 435 -17.07 23.67 -14.01
N LEU A 436 -16.91 22.85 -15.07
CA LEU A 436 -16.31 21.52 -14.94
C LEU A 436 -14.80 21.60 -14.63
N SER A 437 -14.08 22.47 -15.33
CA SER A 437 -12.64 22.69 -15.12
C SER A 437 -12.34 23.30 -13.76
N GLN A 438 -13.19 24.16 -13.20
CA GLN A 438 -13.07 24.68 -11.84
C GLN A 438 -13.41 23.62 -10.79
N GLN A 439 -14.33 22.70 -11.03
CA GLN A 439 -14.56 21.60 -10.07
C GLN A 439 -13.31 20.72 -9.97
N ILE A 440 -12.74 20.31 -11.11
CA ILE A 440 -11.47 19.57 -11.17
C ILE A 440 -10.34 20.40 -10.53
N LEU A 441 -10.16 21.66 -10.93
CA LEU A 441 -9.13 22.53 -10.35
C LEU A 441 -9.35 22.84 -8.86
N ARG A 442 -10.58 22.84 -8.34
CA ARG A 442 -10.85 23.01 -6.90
C ARG A 442 -10.52 21.75 -6.12
N ALA A 443 -10.87 20.57 -6.63
CA ALA A 443 -10.48 19.29 -6.03
C ALA A 443 -8.96 19.12 -6.04
N GLU A 444 -8.31 19.32 -7.19
CA GLU A 444 -6.84 19.28 -7.31
C GLU A 444 -6.16 20.35 -6.46
N ARG A 445 -6.68 21.59 -6.40
CA ARG A 445 -6.10 22.64 -5.56
C ARG A 445 -6.33 22.41 -4.07
N ALA A 446 -7.41 21.75 -3.67
CA ALA A 446 -7.62 21.28 -2.31
C ALA A 446 -6.59 20.20 -1.96
N ASN A 447 -6.45 19.16 -2.79
CA ASN A 447 -5.44 18.11 -2.66
C ASN A 447 -4.02 18.69 -2.58
N LEU A 448 -3.63 19.56 -3.51
CA LEU A 448 -2.32 20.22 -3.53
C LEU A 448 -2.12 21.21 -2.36
N SER A 449 -3.19 21.84 -1.85
CA SER A 449 -3.09 22.68 -0.64
C SER A 449 -2.77 21.85 0.61
N SER A 450 -3.23 20.59 0.67
CA SER A 450 -2.92 19.64 1.75
C SER A 450 -1.47 19.11 1.73
N ILE A 451 -0.72 19.38 0.66
CA ILE A 451 0.72 19.01 0.56
C ILE A 451 1.60 20.03 1.30
N ARG A 452 1.12 21.25 1.55
CA ARG A 452 1.76 22.14 2.53
C ARG A 452 1.46 21.60 3.93
N PRO A 453 2.43 21.60 4.87
CA PRO A 453 2.10 21.35 6.27
C PRO A 453 0.99 22.32 6.68
N LYS A 454 -0.10 21.79 7.24
CA LYS A 454 -1.25 22.59 7.68
C LYS A 454 -0.75 23.68 8.63
N SER A 455 -1.27 24.90 8.53
CA SER A 455 -0.97 25.88 9.56
C SER A 455 -1.59 25.41 10.88
N ARG A 456 -1.01 25.81 12.03
CA ARG A 456 -1.64 25.55 13.35
C ARG A 456 -3.07 26.08 13.43
N LEU A 457 -3.42 27.08 12.62
CA LEU A 457 -4.78 27.61 12.50
C LEU A 457 -5.71 26.65 11.77
N ASP A 458 -5.24 26.00 10.70
CA ASP A 458 -6.01 24.98 9.96
C ASP A 458 -6.20 23.72 10.81
N GLU A 459 -5.16 23.26 11.53
CA GLU A 459 -5.28 22.14 12.46
C GLU A 459 -6.27 22.44 13.58
N ALA A 460 -6.20 23.63 14.20
CA ALA A 460 -7.15 24.05 15.23
C ALA A 460 -8.59 24.17 14.69
N ARG A 461 -8.76 24.65 13.45
CA ARG A 461 -10.07 24.73 12.80
C ARG A 461 -10.66 23.34 12.53
N ASP A 462 -9.85 22.43 12.01
CA ASP A 462 -10.30 21.08 11.67
C ASP A 462 -10.65 20.28 12.95
N ILE A 463 -9.84 20.39 14.03
CA ILE A 463 -10.17 19.85 15.37
C ILE A 463 -11.47 20.47 15.92
N GLY A 464 -11.69 21.77 15.68
CA GLY A 464 -12.93 22.46 16.05
C GLY A 464 -14.15 21.92 15.28
N ALA A 465 -13.98 21.61 14.00
CA ALA A 465 -15.02 21.03 13.16
C ALA A 465 -15.36 19.59 13.55
N GLU A 466 -14.36 18.74 13.83
CA GLU A 466 -14.57 17.38 14.34
C GLU A 466 -15.36 17.39 15.65
N ARG A 467 -14.96 18.23 16.63
CA ARG A 467 -15.69 18.39 17.90
C ARG A 467 -17.14 18.87 17.73
N ALA A 468 -17.39 19.73 16.74
CA ALA A 468 -18.75 20.18 16.44
C ALA A 468 -19.61 19.07 15.85
N LEU A 469 -19.04 18.22 14.98
CA LEU A 469 -19.72 17.05 14.42
C LEU A 469 -20.00 15.98 15.49
N ASP A 470 -19.03 15.70 16.38
CA ASP A 470 -19.22 14.79 17.51
C ASP A 470 -20.33 15.27 18.46
N PHE A 471 -20.40 16.58 18.74
CA PHE A 471 -21.45 17.17 19.57
C PHE A 471 -22.84 17.05 18.93
N ILE A 472 -22.95 17.29 17.62
CA ILE A 472 -24.21 17.09 16.88
C ILE A 472 -24.61 15.60 16.90
N ALA A 473 -23.66 14.69 16.68
CA ALA A 473 -23.90 13.26 16.72
C ALA A 473 -24.40 12.78 18.10
N GLN A 474 -23.85 13.31 19.19
CA GLN A 474 -24.31 13.03 20.55
C GLN A 474 -25.74 13.51 20.79
N LEU A 475 -26.08 14.74 20.37
CA LEU A 475 -27.45 15.25 20.48
C LEU A 475 -28.46 14.36 19.75
N THR A 476 -28.13 13.89 18.54
CA THR A 476 -28.99 13.00 17.73
C THR A 476 -29.08 11.56 18.22
N GLN A 477 -28.37 11.18 19.29
CA GLN A 477 -28.47 9.85 19.93
C GLN A 477 -29.31 9.85 21.22
N THR A 478 -29.84 11.02 21.60
CA THR A 478 -30.66 11.21 22.82
C THR A 478 -32.16 11.41 22.55
N GLU A 479 -32.60 11.24 21.30
CA GLU A 479 -34.01 11.13 20.88
C GLU A 479 -34.32 9.69 20.42
#